data_AF-A0A258IY00-F1
#
_entry.id   AF-A0A258IY00-F1
#
_cell.length_a   1.000
_cell.length_b   1.000
_cell.length_c   1.000
_cell.angle_alpha   90.00
_cell.angle_beta   90.00
_cell.angle_gamma   90.00
#
_symmetry.space_group_name_H-M   'P 1'
#
loop_
_entity.id
_entity.type
_entity.pdbx_description
1 polymer ?
#
loop_
_entity_poly.entity_id
_entity_poly.type
_entity_poly.pdbx_seq_one_letter_code
_entity_poly.pdbx_strand_id
1 'polypeptide(L)'
;MTGRPDPCRLAIAIGLIVALVAVMAAMALVHGRKASAPKADRSASPLSGELRRCGDLGEKARGDARCRAAWDESRARFFGERGS
;
A
#
# COMPACT_ATOMS: atom_id res chain seq x y z
N MET A 1 33.58 -23.57 10.90
CA MET A 1 34.29 -22.38 10.37
C MET A 1 33.34 -21.21 10.34
N THR A 2 33.02 -20.62 11.49
CA THR A 2 32.18 -19.43 11.57
C THR A 2 33.14 -18.30 11.89
N GLY A 3 33.60 -17.58 10.86
CA GLY A 3 34.45 -16.41 11.04
C GLY A 3 33.74 -15.46 12.00
N ARG A 4 34.44 -15.02 13.06
CA ARG A 4 33.95 -13.93 13.91
C ARG A 4 33.55 -12.78 12.98
N PRO A 5 32.31 -12.30 12.99
CA PRO A 5 31.93 -11.19 12.14
C PRO A 5 32.84 -10.02 12.48
N ASP A 6 33.57 -9.50 11.49
CA ASP A 6 34.45 -8.36 11.69
C ASP A 6 33.62 -7.22 12.28
N PRO A 7 34.09 -6.53 13.33
CA PRO A 7 33.31 -5.49 14.00
C PRO A 7 32.86 -4.39 13.03
N CYS A 8 33.64 -4.10 11.98
CA CYS A 8 33.26 -3.20 10.89
C CYS A 8 32.07 -3.73 10.06
N ARG A 9 32.03 -5.02 9.73
CA ARG A 9 30.92 -5.61 8.96
C ARG A 9 29.63 -5.61 9.77
N LEU A 10 29.72 -5.86 11.07
CA LEU A 10 28.57 -5.79 11.97
C LEU A 10 28.03 -4.35 12.06
N ALA A 11 28.90 -3.36 12.21
CA ALA A 11 28.50 -1.96 12.25
C ALA A 11 27.79 -1.50 10.95
N ILE A 12 28.32 -1.91 9.79
CA ILE A 12 27.70 -1.61 8.48
C ILE A 12 26.32 -2.28 8.38
N ALA A 13 26.21 -3.56 8.73
CA ALA A 13 24.95 -4.29 8.67
C ALA A 13 23.86 -3.65 9.55
N ILE A 14 24.21 -3.26 10.77
CA ILE A 14 23.30 -2.56 11.68
C ILE A 14 22.88 -1.22 11.09
N GLY A 15 23.82 -0.44 10.56
CA GLY A 15 23.53 0.84 9.92
C GLY A 15 22.55 0.72 8.75
N LEU A 16 22.71 -0.29 7.90
CA LEU A 16 21.80 -0.58 6.79
C LEU A 16 20.40 -0.95 7.27
N ILE A 17 20.29 -1.81 8.29
CA ILE A 17 18.99 -2.20 8.86
C ILE A 17 18.29 -0.97 9.44
N VAL A 18 18.98 -0.15 10.23
CA VAL A 18 18.42 1.07 10.82
C VAL A 18 17.96 2.05 9.74
N ALA A 19 18.78 2.27 8.70
CA ALA A 19 18.40 3.14 7.59
C ALA A 19 17.15 2.63 6.85
N LEU A 20 17.06 1.32 6.60
CA LEU A 20 15.92 0.71 5.94
C LEU A 20 14.65 0.82 6.78
N VAL A 21 14.74 0.59 8.09
CA VAL A 21 13.62 0.79 9.03
C VAL A 21 13.17 2.25 9.07
N ALA A 22 14.10 3.20 9.12
CA ALA A 22 13.80 4.63 9.11
C ALA A 22 13.08 5.07 7.82
N VAL A 23 13.52 4.57 6.67
CA VAL A 23 12.89 4.81 5.37
C VAL A 23 11.47 4.25 5.34
N MET A 24 11.26 3.02 5.82
CA MET A 24 9.92 2.41 5.93
C MET A 24 9.00 3.20 6.85
N ALA A 25 9.50 3.64 8.01
CA ALA A 25 8.73 4.46 8.96
C ALA A 25 8.37 5.83 8.37
N ALA A 26 9.31 6.48 7.67
CA ALA A 26 9.07 7.73 6.96
C ALA A 26 7.99 7.56 5.87
N MET A 27 8.07 6.48 5.09
CA MET A 27 7.04 6.15 4.12
C MET A 27 5.69 5.91 4.80
N ALA A 28 5.62 5.18 5.91
CA ALA A 28 4.39 4.95 6.66
C ALA A 28 3.81 6.25 7.23
N LEU A 29 4.63 7.20 7.68
CA LEU A 29 4.20 8.51 8.15
C LEU A 29 3.66 9.39 7.01
N VAL A 30 4.29 9.35 5.84
CA VAL A 30 3.85 10.08 4.64
C VAL A 30 2.57 9.45 4.07
N HIS A 31 2.47 8.12 4.05
CA HIS A 31 1.31 7.40 3.54
C HIS A 31 0.14 7.39 4.53
N GLY A 32 0.39 7.31 5.84
CA GLY A 32 -0.61 7.44 6.90
C GLY A 32 -1.18 8.86 7.00
N ARG A 33 -0.42 9.88 6.58
CA ARG A 33 -0.90 11.25 6.40
C ARG A 33 -1.67 11.49 5.10
N LYS A 34 -1.91 10.48 4.26
CA LYS A 34 -2.88 10.56 3.14
C LYS A 34 -4.34 10.53 3.63
N ALA A 35 -4.64 11.22 4.74
CA ALA A 35 -6.00 11.62 5.11
C ALA A 35 -6.41 12.94 4.45
N SER A 36 -5.57 13.55 3.61
CA SER A 36 -5.92 14.74 2.83
C SER A 36 -5.19 14.77 1.48
N ALA A 37 -5.42 13.75 0.64
CA ALA A 37 -5.35 14.04 -0.79
C ALA A 37 -6.56 14.92 -1.13
N PRO A 38 -6.42 15.99 -1.94
CA PRO A 38 -7.57 16.71 -2.47
C PRO A 38 -8.55 15.67 -2.99
N LYS A 39 -9.82 15.76 -2.56
CA LYS A 39 -10.91 15.01 -3.18
C LYS A 39 -10.87 15.39 -4.66
N ALA A 40 -10.17 14.60 -5.46
CA ALA A 40 -10.46 14.53 -6.87
C ALA A 40 -11.92 14.08 -6.87
N ASP A 41 -12.80 15.05 -7.10
CA ASP A 41 -14.24 14.89 -7.25
C ASP A 41 -14.49 14.13 -8.56
N ARG A 42 -13.88 12.96 -8.71
CA ARG A 42 -14.33 11.94 -9.64
C ARG A 42 -15.55 11.37 -8.94
N SER A 43 -16.68 12.03 -9.21
CA SER A 43 -18.06 11.62 -8.99
C SER A 43 -18.16 10.48 -8.00
N ALA A 44 -18.72 10.72 -6.82
CA ALA A 44 -19.04 9.73 -5.79
C ALA A 44 -19.86 8.56 -6.37
N SER A 45 -19.18 7.72 -7.14
CA SER A 45 -19.75 6.66 -7.92
C SER A 45 -20.10 5.60 -6.90
N PRO A 46 -21.22 4.88 -7.07
CA PRO A 46 -21.55 3.76 -6.20
C PRO A 46 -20.36 2.80 -6.00
N LEU A 47 -19.47 2.67 -7.00
CA LEU A 47 -18.22 1.92 -6.93
C LEU A 47 -17.26 2.40 -5.83
N SER A 48 -17.13 3.72 -5.64
CA SER A 48 -16.24 4.31 -4.61
C SER A 48 -16.74 4.03 -3.18
N GLY A 49 -18.05 4.02 -2.98
CA GLY A 49 -18.67 3.60 -1.72
C GLY A 49 -18.43 2.12 -1.43
N GLU A 50 -18.50 1.30 -2.47
CA GLU A 50 -18.28 -0.15 -2.37
C GLU A 50 -16.82 -0.51 -2.07
N LEU A 51 -15.88 0.14 -2.77
CA LEU A 51 -14.44 -0.02 -2.50
C LEU A 51 -14.09 0.38 -1.07
N ARG A 52 -14.73 1.44 -0.53
CA ARG A 52 -14.53 1.84 0.87
C ARG A 52 -15.08 0.81 1.85
N ARG A 53 -16.30 0.29 1.63
CA ARG A 53 -16.84 -0.82 2.42
C ARG A 53 -15.90 -2.03 2.41
N CYS A 54 -15.33 -2.36 1.25
CA CYS A 54 -14.38 -3.46 1.13
C CYS A 54 -13.04 -3.18 1.83
N GLY A 55 -12.58 -1.92 1.88
CA GLY A 55 -11.44 -1.51 2.70
C GLY A 55 -11.70 -1.69 4.19
N ASP A 56 -12.89 -1.31 4.67
CA ASP A 56 -13.29 -1.44 6.07
C ASP A 56 -13.41 -2.91 6.52
N LEU A 57 -13.67 -3.84 5.60
CA LEU A 57 -13.72 -5.28 5.85
C LEU A 57 -12.33 -5.92 6.03
N GLY A 58 -11.27 -5.31 5.52
CA GLY A 58 -9.89 -5.82 5.62
C GLY A 58 -9.74 -7.23 5.04
N GLU A 59 -9.12 -8.15 5.80
CA GLU A 59 -8.90 -9.55 5.36
C GLU A 59 -10.20 -10.28 4.98
N LYS A 60 -11.34 -9.91 5.57
CA LYS A 60 -12.65 -10.51 5.23
C LYS A 60 -13.06 -10.22 3.79
N ALA A 61 -12.58 -9.13 3.20
CA ALA A 61 -12.88 -8.79 1.81
C ALA A 61 -12.27 -9.79 0.80
N ARG A 62 -11.24 -10.56 1.17
CA ARG A 62 -10.58 -11.53 0.28
C ARG A 62 -11.50 -12.69 -0.12
N GLY A 63 -12.42 -13.07 0.77
CA GLY A 63 -13.44 -14.09 0.51
C GLY A 63 -14.72 -13.56 -0.14
N ASP A 64 -14.94 -12.24 -0.12
CA ASP A 64 -16.17 -11.62 -0.61
C ASP A 64 -16.08 -11.45 -2.14
N ALA A 65 -16.97 -12.15 -2.87
CA ALA A 65 -17.04 -12.08 -4.33
C ALA A 65 -17.42 -10.66 -4.82
N ARG A 66 -18.23 -9.93 -4.06
CA ARG A 66 -18.64 -8.56 -4.36
C ARG A 66 -17.46 -7.59 -4.28
N CYS A 67 -16.61 -7.78 -3.27
CA CYS A 67 -15.39 -6.97 -3.14
C CYS A 67 -14.38 -7.23 -4.25
N ARG A 68 -14.20 -8.49 -4.69
CA ARG A 68 -13.33 -8.80 -5.83
C ARG A 68 -13.82 -8.15 -7.11
N ALA A 69 -15.11 -8.25 -7.42
CA ALA A 69 -15.70 -7.62 -8.60
C ALA A 69 -15.55 -6.09 -8.60
N ALA A 70 -15.76 -5.43 -7.45
CA ALA A 70 -15.59 -3.99 -7.32
C ALA A 70 -14.14 -3.54 -7.57
N TRP A 71 -13.16 -4.34 -7.12
CA TRP A 71 -11.75 -4.08 -7.37
C TRP A 71 -11.35 -4.27 -8.83
N ASP A 72 -11.82 -5.34 -9.48
CA ASP A 72 -11.55 -5.60 -10.89
C ASP A 72 -12.12 -4.49 -11.78
N GLU A 73 -13.35 -4.05 -11.50
CA GLU A 73 -14.00 -2.94 -12.21
C GLU A 73 -13.26 -1.61 -12.02
N SER A 74 -12.84 -1.30 -10.79
CA SER A 74 -12.01 -0.13 -10.54
C SER A 74 -10.71 -0.21 -11.32
N ARG A 75 -10.04 -1.37 -11.28
CA ARG A 75 -8.78 -1.60 -11.99
C ARG A 75 -8.96 -1.42 -13.49
N ALA A 76 -9.99 -2.02 -14.08
CA ALA A 76 -10.32 -1.90 -15.50
C ALA A 76 -10.55 -0.44 -15.92
N ARG A 77 -11.28 0.36 -15.12
CA ARG A 77 -11.47 1.79 -15.40
C ARG A 77 -10.17 2.60 -15.39
N PHE A 78 -9.31 2.37 -14.39
CA PHE A 78 -8.04 3.10 -14.29
C PHE A 78 -7.02 2.70 -15.36
N PHE A 79 -7.05 1.45 -15.84
CA PHE A 79 -6.10 0.95 -16.84
C PHE A 79 -6.65 0.91 -18.28
N GLY A 80 -7.96 1.05 -18.47
CA GLY A 80 -8.65 0.98 -19.76
C GLY A 80 -8.63 2.25 -20.60
N GLU A 81 -8.30 3.42 -20.02
CA GLU A 81 -8.28 4.71 -20.74
C GLU A 81 -6.96 4.99 -21.52
N ARG A 82 -6.04 4.02 -21.65
CA ARG A 82 -4.83 4.15 -22.49
C ARG A 82 -4.72 3.08 -23.58
N GLY A 83 -5.86 2.57 -24.07
CA GLY A 83 -5.89 1.42 -24.97
C GLY A 83 -6.90 1.48 -26.12
N SER A 84 -7.42 2.66 -26.50
CA SER A 84 -8.11 2.92 -27.78
C SER A 84 -8.16 4.42 -28.06
#